data_AF-A0A6P2C2B0-F1
#
_entry.id   AF-A0A6P2C2B0-F1
#
_cell.length_a   1.000
_cell.length_b   1.000
_cell.length_c   1.000
_cell.angle_alpha   90.00
_cell.angle_beta   90.00
_cell.angle_gamma   90.00
#
_symmetry.space_group_name_H-M   'P 1'
#
loop_
_entity.id
_entity.type
_entity.pdbx_description
1 polymer ?
#
loop_
_entity_poly.entity_id
_entity_poly.type
_entity_poly.pdbx_seq_one_letter_code
_entity_poly.pdbx_strand_id
1 'polypeptide(L)'
;MMVHDISHDKGTDAEPKAPDASVQLARDQAVKQVERRRHFWMRATMGTLFMLILAVIWAFAEYHNAGGWPTSGFSQSSGIANVWNYWIIYPAIAWVLLTAGDAWWVFGRKPVSEAEIQREMERQAGQRR
;
A
#
# COMPACT_ATOMS: atom_id res chain seq x y z
N MET A 1 -39.24 -20.06 66.20
CA MET A 1 -38.61 -20.62 64.99
C MET A 1 -38.83 -19.59 63.88
N MET A 2 -38.03 -18.55 63.64
CA MET A 2 -36.57 -18.42 63.48
C MET A 2 -35.98 -19.41 62.49
N VAL A 3 -35.98 -19.05 61.19
CA VAL A 3 -35.09 -19.60 60.16
C VAL A 3 -34.82 -18.52 59.08
N HIS A 4 -33.57 -18.04 59.11
CA HIS A 4 -32.67 -17.50 58.08
C HIS A 4 -33.07 -16.43 57.05
N ASP A 5 -32.50 -15.26 57.32
CA ASP A 5 -31.93 -14.31 56.38
C ASP A 5 -30.83 -14.98 55.50
N ILE A 6 -30.92 -14.83 54.17
CA ILE A 6 -29.79 -15.01 53.23
C ILE A 6 -29.82 -13.83 52.25
N SER A 7 -29.04 -12.81 52.60
CA SER A 7 -28.40 -11.94 51.61
C SER A 7 -27.31 -12.75 50.88
N HIS A 8 -27.38 -12.80 49.55
CA HIS A 8 -26.30 -12.99 48.58
C HIS A 8 -26.99 -13.19 47.23
N ASP A 9 -26.64 -12.56 46.13
CA ASP A 9 -25.47 -11.79 45.80
C ASP A 9 -25.90 -10.82 44.70
N LYS A 10 -25.60 -9.55 44.90
CA LYS A 10 -25.72 -8.55 43.85
C LYS A 10 -24.62 -8.93 42.88
N GLY A 11 -24.98 -9.70 41.84
CA GLY A 11 -24.12 -10.03 40.70
C GLY A 11 -23.64 -8.72 40.09
N THR A 12 -22.57 -8.21 40.67
CA THR A 12 -21.84 -7.02 40.25
C THR A 12 -20.74 -7.50 39.32
N ASP A 13 -21.06 -8.45 38.45
CA ASP A 13 -20.22 -8.80 37.32
C ASP A 13 -20.61 -7.86 36.19
N ALA A 14 -20.39 -6.56 36.45
CA ALA A 14 -20.08 -5.62 35.38
C ALA A 14 -18.71 -6.04 34.84
N GLU A 15 -18.71 -7.14 34.09
CA GLU A 15 -17.60 -7.60 33.29
C GLU A 15 -17.16 -6.40 32.42
N PRO A 16 -15.89 -5.96 32.52
CA PRO A 16 -15.46 -4.75 31.85
C PRO A 16 -15.59 -4.97 30.34
N LYS A 17 -16.48 -4.19 29.72
CA LYS A 17 -16.77 -4.01 28.28
C LYS A 17 -15.55 -3.53 27.46
N ALA A 18 -14.37 -4.12 27.69
CA ALA A 18 -13.11 -3.84 27.03
C ALA A 18 -12.78 -4.74 25.81
N PRO A 19 -13.31 -5.97 25.64
CA PRO A 19 -12.97 -6.81 24.48
C PRO A 19 -13.45 -6.22 23.15
N ASP A 20 -14.67 -5.69 23.12
CA ASP A 20 -15.33 -5.29 21.86
C ASP A 20 -14.64 -4.12 21.17
N ALA A 21 -14.10 -3.15 21.93
CA ALA A 21 -13.42 -1.98 21.38
C ALA A 21 -12.07 -2.34 20.76
N SER A 22 -11.29 -3.21 21.41
CA SER A 22 -9.99 -3.67 20.91
C SER A 22 -10.13 -4.52 19.64
N VAL A 23 -11.12 -5.41 19.60
CA VAL A 23 -11.43 -6.25 18.42
C VAL A 23 -11.94 -5.40 17.26
N GLN A 24 -12.76 -4.38 17.52
CA GLN A 24 -13.22 -3.45 16.47
C GLN A 24 -12.06 -2.62 15.91
N LEU A 25 -11.15 -2.13 16.76
CA LEU A 25 -9.96 -1.40 16.32
C LEU A 25 -9.02 -2.27 15.47
N ALA A 26 -8.78 -3.53 15.87
CA ALA A 26 -7.99 -4.48 15.09
C ALA A 26 -8.61 -4.74 13.71
N ARG A 27 -9.95 -4.85 13.64
CA ARG A 27 -10.69 -5.03 12.38
C ARG A 27 -10.57 -3.82 11.47
N ASP A 28 -10.74 -2.61 12.00
CA ASP A 28 -10.63 -1.36 11.23
C ASP A 28 -9.20 -1.16 10.68
N GLN A 29 -8.19 -1.56 11.44
CA GLN A 29 -6.80 -1.50 10.98
C GLN A 29 -6.50 -2.52 9.89
N ALA A 30 -7.01 -3.75 10.02
CA ALA A 30 -6.89 -4.77 8.99
C ALA A 30 -7.54 -4.31 7.67
N VAL A 31 -8.73 -3.70 7.74
CA VAL A 31 -9.42 -3.12 6.57
C VAL A 31 -8.57 -2.02 5.93
N LYS A 32 -8.04 -1.08 6.71
CA LYS A 32 -7.17 0.00 6.21
C LYS A 32 -5.87 -0.50 5.60
N GLN A 33 -5.33 -1.63 6.03
CA GLN A 33 -4.15 -2.24 5.38
C GLN A 33 -4.51 -2.86 4.03
N VAL A 34 -5.62 -3.59 3.96
CA VAL A 34 -6.11 -4.20 2.71
C VAL A 34 -6.41 -3.12 1.66
N GLU A 35 -7.04 -2.02 2.06
CA GLU A 35 -7.40 -0.93 1.16
C GLU A 35 -6.15 -0.20 0.60
N ARG A 36 -5.15 0.09 1.46
CA ARG A 36 -3.88 0.67 1.01
C ARG A 36 -3.16 -0.21 0.01
N ARG A 37 -3.13 -1.53 0.26
CA ARG A 37 -2.52 -2.50 -0.65
C ARG A 37 -3.24 -2.56 -1.99
N ARG A 38 -4.57 -2.48 -1.99
CA ARG A 38 -5.38 -2.48 -3.22
C ARG A 38 -5.13 -1.23 -4.07
N HIS A 39 -5.08 -0.05 -3.45
CA HIS A 39 -4.78 1.20 -4.17
C HIS A 39 -3.39 1.19 -4.80
N PHE A 40 -2.38 0.67 -4.08
CA PHE A 40 -1.05 0.47 -4.63
C PHE A 40 -1.07 -0.44 -5.86
N TRP A 41 -1.69 -1.63 -5.75
CA TRP A 41 -1.77 -2.58 -6.87
C TRP A 41 -2.50 -2.00 -8.08
N MET A 42 -3.57 -1.24 -7.86
CA MET A 42 -4.31 -0.61 -8.96
C MET A 42 -3.43 0.40 -9.71
N ARG A 43 -2.68 1.25 -8.99
CA ARG A 43 -1.77 2.23 -9.59
C ARG A 43 -0.59 1.57 -10.30
N ALA A 44 0.03 0.58 -9.67
CA ALA A 44 1.13 -0.18 -10.26
C ALA A 44 0.68 -0.89 -11.54
N THR A 45 -0.48 -1.56 -11.52
CA THR A 45 -1.03 -2.27 -12.68
C THR A 45 -1.36 -1.31 -13.82
N MET A 46 -2.02 -0.18 -13.52
CA MET A 46 -2.33 0.85 -14.50
C MET A 46 -1.05 1.43 -15.12
N GLY A 47 -0.04 1.68 -14.28
CA GLY A 47 1.26 2.15 -14.72
C GLY A 47 1.97 1.15 -15.64
N THR A 48 1.98 -0.13 -15.28
CA THR A 48 2.54 -1.20 -16.14
C THR A 48 1.84 -1.24 -17.49
N LEU A 49 0.50 -1.19 -17.51
CA LEU A 49 -0.27 -1.17 -18.75
C LEU A 49 0.09 0.03 -19.63
N PHE A 50 0.19 1.22 -19.03
CA PHE A 50 0.61 2.43 -19.73
C PHE A 50 2.02 2.30 -20.32
N MET A 51 2.96 1.73 -19.56
CA MET A 51 4.33 1.53 -20.03
C MET A 51 4.43 0.52 -21.17
N LEU A 52 3.61 -0.54 -21.16
CA LEU A 52 3.54 -1.48 -22.27
C LEU A 52 3.03 -0.82 -23.54
N ILE A 53 1.95 -0.02 -23.44
CA ILE A 53 1.41 0.72 -24.58
C ILE A 53 2.45 1.71 -25.12
N LEU A 54 3.12 2.44 -24.23
CA LEU A 54 4.16 3.39 -24.61
C LEU A 54 5.33 2.71 -25.32
N ALA A 55 5.77 1.53 -24.84
CA ALA A 55 6.85 0.76 -25.46
C ALA A 55 6.47 0.28 -26.87
N VAL A 56 5.21 -0.14 -27.08
CA VAL A 56 4.72 -0.53 -28.41
C VAL A 56 4.71 0.66 -29.38
N ILE A 57 4.18 1.82 -28.94
CA ILE A 57 4.17 3.05 -29.74
C ILE A 57 5.60 3.46 -30.11
N TRP A 58 6.51 3.43 -29.13
CA TRP A 58 7.92 3.73 -29.34
C TRP A 58 8.55 2.79 -30.38
N ALA A 59 8.37 1.47 -30.24
CA ALA A 59 8.93 0.51 -31.18
C ALA A 59 8.42 0.73 -32.61
N PHE A 60 7.14 1.08 -32.77
CA PHE A 60 6.56 1.38 -34.07
C PHE A 60 7.11 2.68 -34.67
N ALA A 61 7.27 3.73 -33.86
CA ALA A 61 7.87 4.99 -34.29
C ALA A 61 9.33 4.82 -34.73
N GLU A 62 10.13 4.08 -33.95
CA GLU A 62 11.54 3.81 -34.27
C GLU A 62 11.69 2.90 -35.48
N TYR A 63 10.82 1.89 -35.63
CA TYR A 63 10.77 1.07 -36.85
C TYR A 63 10.59 1.93 -38.10
N HIS A 64 9.71 2.93 -38.06
CA HIS A 64 9.51 3.84 -39.19
C HIS A 64 10.67 4.82 -39.39
N ASN A 65 11.20 5.39 -38.30
CA ASN A 65 12.29 6.38 -38.34
C ASN A 65 13.63 5.77 -38.79
N ALA A 66 13.94 4.55 -38.37
CA ALA A 66 15.21 3.87 -38.66
C ALA A 66 15.15 3.02 -39.94
N GLY A 67 13.97 2.87 -40.55
CA GLY A 67 13.75 2.05 -41.74
C GLY A 67 13.67 0.54 -41.49
N GLY A 68 13.41 0.13 -40.24
CA GLY A 68 13.28 -1.28 -39.87
C GLY A 68 13.75 -1.58 -38.44
N TRP A 69 13.99 -2.87 -38.19
CA TRP A 69 14.55 -3.36 -36.93
C TRP A 69 16.01 -2.91 -36.73
N PRO A 70 16.48 -2.73 -35.49
CA PRO A 70 17.83 -2.25 -35.23
C PRO A 70 18.82 -3.37 -35.54
N THR A 71 19.69 -3.17 -36.52
CA THR A 71 20.79 -4.11 -36.83
C THR A 71 22.12 -3.64 -36.27
N SER A 72 22.25 -2.33 -36.03
CA SER A 72 23.46 -1.68 -35.53
C SER A 72 23.35 -1.28 -34.04
N GLY A 73 22.27 -1.71 -33.38
CA GLY A 73 22.05 -1.48 -31.95
C GLY A 73 21.22 -0.24 -31.63
N PHE A 74 21.52 0.38 -30.49
CA PHE A 74 20.75 1.49 -29.92
C PHE A 74 21.66 2.71 -29.70
N SER A 75 21.17 3.91 -30.01
CA SER A 75 21.88 5.18 -29.81
C SER A 75 20.96 6.25 -29.23
N GLN A 76 21.51 7.33 -28.68
CA GLN A 76 20.72 8.49 -28.25
C GLN A 76 20.36 9.40 -29.42
N SER A 77 21.06 9.27 -30.55
CA SER A 77 20.84 10.10 -31.74
C SER A 77 19.67 9.58 -32.56
N SER A 78 18.75 10.46 -32.95
CA SER A 78 17.69 10.17 -33.92
C SER A 78 18.23 10.26 -35.36
N GLY A 79 17.62 9.53 -36.29
CA GLY A 79 17.83 9.69 -37.73
C GLY A 79 19.00 8.91 -38.35
N ILE A 80 19.63 8.01 -37.60
CA ILE A 80 20.63 7.08 -38.16
C ILE A 80 19.90 5.81 -38.62
N ALA A 81 20.10 5.41 -39.89
CA ALA A 81 19.50 4.19 -40.41
C ALA A 81 19.92 2.96 -39.59
N ASN A 82 18.97 2.06 -39.32
CA ASN A 82 19.15 0.81 -38.55
C ASN A 82 19.62 0.96 -37.09
N VAL A 83 19.47 2.14 -36.49
CA VAL A 83 19.78 2.39 -35.08
C VAL A 83 18.54 2.96 -34.39
N TRP A 84 18.11 2.34 -33.30
CA TRP A 84 16.94 2.80 -32.55
C TRP A 84 17.32 3.76 -31.44
N ASN A 85 16.47 4.78 -31.22
CA ASN A 85 16.65 5.73 -30.14
C ASN A 85 16.15 5.18 -28.79
N TYR A 86 17.04 4.97 -27.82
CA TYR A 86 16.68 4.36 -26.52
C TYR A 86 16.06 5.31 -25.48
N TRP A 87 15.55 6.47 -25.89
CA TRP A 87 14.95 7.45 -24.96
C TRP A 87 13.83 6.87 -24.08
N ILE A 88 13.18 5.78 -24.49
CA ILE A 88 12.17 5.05 -23.70
C ILE A 88 12.69 4.58 -22.32
N ILE A 89 14.00 4.45 -22.16
CA ILE A 89 14.63 4.10 -20.88
C ILE A 89 14.36 5.18 -19.82
N TYR A 90 14.29 6.45 -20.18
CA TYR A 90 14.05 7.53 -19.22
C TYR A 90 12.68 7.44 -18.54
N PRO A 91 11.54 7.39 -19.26
CA PRO A 91 10.25 7.18 -18.62
C PRO A 91 10.16 5.82 -17.92
N ALA A 92 10.83 4.78 -18.42
CA ALA A 92 10.90 3.47 -17.74
C ALA A 92 11.52 3.57 -16.35
N ILE A 93 12.69 4.20 -16.24
CA ILE A 93 13.36 4.42 -14.95
C ILE A 93 12.49 5.30 -14.05
N ALA A 94 11.94 6.40 -14.57
CA ALA A 94 11.08 7.28 -13.79
C ALA A 94 9.87 6.53 -13.20
N TRP A 95 9.22 5.69 -14.01
CA TRP A 95 8.09 4.86 -13.57
C TRP A 95 8.48 3.85 -12.49
N VAL A 96 9.62 3.17 -12.65
CA VAL A 96 10.13 2.23 -11.64
C VAL A 96 10.39 2.96 -10.31
N LEU A 97 11.02 4.13 -10.35
CA LEU A 97 11.31 4.92 -9.16
C LEU A 97 10.03 5.39 -8.45
N LEU A 98 9.03 5.87 -9.21
CA LEU A 98 7.74 6.28 -8.65
C LEU A 98 7.02 5.10 -8.00
N THR A 99 7.02 3.94 -8.66
CA THR A 99 6.39 2.72 -8.13
C THR A 99 7.10 2.23 -6.88
N ALA A 100 8.43 2.25 -6.85
CA ALA A 100 9.23 1.88 -5.68
C ALA A 100 9.00 2.85 -4.51
N GLY A 101 8.87 4.14 -4.78
CA GLY A 101 8.53 5.15 -3.77
C GLY A 101 7.15 4.92 -3.15
N ASP A 102 6.13 4.64 -3.96
CA ASP A 102 4.78 4.32 -3.47
C ASP A 102 4.77 3.01 -2.68
N ALA A 103 5.53 2.01 -3.14
CA ALA A 103 5.71 0.74 -2.41
C ALA A 103 6.36 0.97 -1.04
N TRP A 104 7.42 1.78 -0.96
CA TRP A 104 8.07 2.13 0.30
C TRP A 104 7.11 2.86 1.26
N TRP A 105 6.26 3.74 0.74
CA TRP A 105 5.26 4.43 1.55
C TRP A 105 4.21 3.47 2.13
N VAL A 106 3.78 2.49 1.34
CA VAL A 106 2.72 1.53 1.71
C VAL A 106 3.25 0.41 2.61
N PHE A 107 4.43 -0.12 2.33
CA PHE A 107 5.00 -1.28 3.04
C PHE A 107 6.10 -0.93 4.05
N GLY A 108 6.83 0.17 3.84
CA GLY A 108 7.96 0.58 4.69
C GLY A 108 7.55 1.31 5.98
N ARG A 109 6.34 1.88 6.03
CA ARG A 109 5.79 2.42 7.28
C ARG A 109 5.32 1.26 8.17
N LYS A 110 6.09 0.97 9.23
CA LYS A 110 5.67 0.04 10.28
C LYS A 110 4.22 0.38 10.69
N PRO A 111 3.30 -0.60 10.70
CA PRO A 111 1.99 -0.36 11.29
C PRO A 111 2.19 0.03 12.76
N VAL A 112 1.43 1.03 13.22
CA VAL A 112 1.42 1.39 14.65
C VAL A 112 1.12 0.11 15.42
N SER A 113 2.04 -0.27 16.31
CA SER A 113 1.92 -1.52 17.07
C SER A 113 0.66 -1.45 17.92
N GLU A 114 -0.11 -2.54 18.01
CA GLU A 114 -1.27 -2.62 18.91
C GLU A 114 -0.88 -2.27 20.34
N ALA A 115 0.33 -2.63 20.77
CA ALA A 115 0.87 -2.27 22.08
C ALA A 115 1.04 -0.75 22.26
N GLU A 116 1.32 0.00 21.20
CA GLU A 116 1.46 1.46 21.23
C GLU A 116 0.09 2.15 21.29
N ILE A 117 -0.90 1.61 20.57
CA ILE A 117 -2.30 2.07 20.64
C ILE A 117 -2.91 1.76 22.02
N GLN A 118 -2.69 0.55 22.53
CA GLN A 118 -3.15 0.12 23.85
C GLN A 118 -2.55 1.02 24.94
N ARG A 119 -1.25 1.28 24.88
CA ARG A 119 -0.55 2.14 25.83
C ARG A 119 -1.06 3.58 25.81
N GLU A 120 -1.37 4.12 24.63
CA GLU A 120 -1.92 5.47 24.52
C GLU A 120 -3.39 5.55 24.97
N MET A 121 -4.19 4.50 24.72
CA MET A 121 -5.56 4.39 25.25
C MET A 121 -5.58 4.30 26.78
N GLU A 122 -4.70 3.49 27.37
CA GLU A 122 -4.54 3.39 28.83
C GLU A 122 -4.12 4.73 29.44
N ARG A 123 -3.22 5.46 28.76
CA ARG A 123 -2.83 6.81 29.17
C ARG A 123 -4.01 7.78 29.19
N GLN A 124 -4.88 7.74 28.17
CA GLN A 124 -6.05 8.62 28.08
C GLN A 124 -7.18 8.23 29.05
N ALA A 125 -7.36 6.93 29.31
CA ALA A 125 -8.33 6.44 30.28
C ALA A 125 -7.93 6.81 31.71
N GLY A 126 -6.63 6.77 32.03
CA GLY A 126 -6.09 7.21 33.31
C GLY A 126 -6.17 8.72 33.55
N GLN A 127 -6.11 9.54 32.48
CA GLN A 127 -6.20 11.00 32.57
C GLN A 127 -7.62 11.55 32.77
N ARG A 128 -8.67 10.74 32.57
CA ARG A 128 -10.08 11.14 32.70
C ARG A 128 -10.69 10.84 34.08
N ARG A 129 -9.90 10.33 35.04
CA ARG A 129 -10.29 10.19 36.46
C ARG A 129 -9.62 11.28 37.28
#